data_AF-A0AAV0X6D5-F1
#
_entry.id   AF-A0AAV0X6D5-F1
#
_cell.length_a   1.000
_cell.length_b   1.000
_cell.length_c   1.000
_cell.angle_alpha   90.00
_cell.angle_beta   90.00
_cell.angle_gamma   90.00
#
_symmetry.space_group_name_H-M   'P 1'
#
loop_
_entity.id
_entity.type
_entity.pdbx_description
1 polymer ?
#
loop_
_entity_poly.entity_id
_entity_poly.type
_entity_poly.pdbx_seq_one_letter_code
_entity_poly.pdbx_strand_id
1 'polypeptide(L)'
;MQNNEQSRYSLLGTPIPNWMYSVYNNILWFLFGAACSQLTTDIGKYTIGRLRPHFLDICKPDVDCNNDMNKTKYNEDFTCGGERPNKFKDSRLSFPSGHSSLSFYCMVYLALYLQARVKTSKYGMARSLAQFVVILMATFCGLSRVSDYKHHWSDVLAGTILGITTATITALYVSELFASKYKSLRKRNSSADDIETTNNLQTTELK
;
A
#
# COMPACT_ATOMS: atom_id res chain seq x y z
N MET A 1 -12.40 -44.70 3.93
CA MET A 1 -12.18 -44.26 2.53
C MET A 1 -11.36 -42.97 2.59
N GLN A 2 -10.03 -43.11 2.46
CA GLN A 2 -9.09 -41.98 2.50
C GLN A 2 -9.27 -41.15 1.22
N ASN A 3 -9.74 -39.91 1.37
CA ASN A 3 -9.81 -38.96 0.26
C ASN A 3 -8.40 -38.54 -0.11
N ASN A 4 -8.01 -38.91 -1.32
CA ASN A 4 -6.74 -38.65 -1.96
C ASN A 4 -6.64 -37.15 -2.30
N GLU A 5 -6.16 -36.32 -1.37
CA GLU A 5 -5.74 -34.94 -1.69
C GLU A 5 -4.42 -35.00 -2.47
N GLN A 6 -4.53 -35.26 -3.77
CA GLN A 6 -3.43 -35.30 -4.70
C GLN A 6 -2.83 -33.89 -4.83
N SER A 7 -1.70 -33.63 -4.17
CA SER A 7 -0.96 -32.37 -4.33
C SER A 7 -0.56 -32.19 -5.80
N ARG A 8 -1.11 -31.15 -6.43
CA ARG A 8 -0.97 -30.85 -7.87
C ARG A 8 0.41 -30.28 -8.24
N TYR A 9 1.29 -30.05 -7.28
CA TYR A 9 2.57 -29.35 -7.46
C TYR A 9 3.69 -30.04 -6.67
N SER A 10 4.76 -30.44 -7.36
CA SER A 10 5.96 -31.06 -6.80
C SER A 10 7.17 -30.18 -7.12
N LEU A 11 7.99 -29.88 -6.12
CA LEU A 11 9.23 -29.12 -6.28
C LEU A 11 10.38 -30.01 -5.78
N LEU A 12 11.33 -30.30 -6.67
CA LEU A 12 12.46 -31.21 -6.40
C LEU A 12 12.04 -32.62 -5.91
N GLY A 13 10.92 -33.16 -6.41
CA GLY A 13 10.44 -34.50 -6.05
C GLY A 13 9.71 -34.62 -4.71
N THR A 14 9.57 -33.52 -3.95
CA THR A 14 8.78 -33.48 -2.72
C THR A 14 7.38 -32.89 -2.97
N PRO A 15 6.30 -33.53 -2.48
CA PRO A 15 4.94 -33.00 -2.62
C PRO A 15 4.77 -31.78 -1.70
N ILE A 16 4.41 -30.64 -2.27
CA ILE A 16 4.15 -29.42 -1.49
C ILE A 16 2.71 -29.47 -0.97
N PRO A 17 2.47 -29.29 0.34
CA PRO A 17 1.11 -29.19 0.86
C PRO A 17 0.40 -27.93 0.33
N ASN A 18 -0.89 -28.06 0.00
CA ASN A 18 -1.69 -27.01 -0.65
C ASN A 18 -1.70 -25.66 0.11
N TRP A 19 -1.63 -25.69 1.45
CA TRP A 19 -1.59 -24.47 2.26
C TRP A 19 -0.29 -23.66 2.04
N MET A 20 0.84 -24.34 1.86
CA MET A 20 2.15 -23.72 1.67
C MET A 20 2.25 -23.05 0.30
N TYR A 21 1.70 -23.70 -0.74
CA TYR A 21 1.57 -23.09 -2.07
C TYR A 21 0.70 -21.82 -2.03
N SER A 22 -0.44 -21.86 -1.30
CA SER A 22 -1.29 -20.69 -1.14
C SER A 22 -0.56 -19.54 -0.42
N VAL A 23 0.19 -19.84 0.65
CA VAL A 23 0.96 -18.81 1.37
C VAL A 23 2.06 -18.21 0.47
N TYR A 24 2.79 -19.06 -0.27
CA TYR A 24 3.82 -18.62 -1.20
C TYR A 24 3.27 -17.64 -2.25
N ASN A 25 2.16 -17.98 -2.92
CA ASN A 25 1.56 -17.10 -3.91
C ASN A 25 1.11 -15.76 -3.29
N ASN A 26 0.51 -15.77 -2.09
CA ASN A 26 0.12 -14.53 -1.43
C ASN A 26 1.32 -13.64 -1.08
N ILE A 27 2.42 -14.22 -0.61
CA ILE A 27 3.66 -13.49 -0.33
C ILE A 27 4.24 -12.92 -1.62
N LEU A 28 4.23 -13.69 -2.72
CA LEU A 28 4.73 -13.23 -4.01
C LEU A 28 3.95 -12.01 -4.52
N TRP A 29 2.62 -12.04 -4.49
CA TRP A 29 1.78 -10.91 -4.89
C TRP A 29 1.96 -9.69 -3.98
N PHE A 30 2.14 -9.90 -2.69
CA PHE A 30 2.46 -8.85 -1.73
C PHE A 30 3.80 -8.18 -2.04
N LEU A 31 4.85 -8.96 -2.28
CA LEU A 31 6.17 -8.40 -2.61
C LEU A 31 6.16 -7.65 -3.94
N PHE A 32 5.44 -8.15 -4.94
CA PHE A 32 5.26 -7.46 -6.21
C PHE A 32 4.60 -6.09 -6.03
N GLY A 33 3.49 -6.02 -5.29
CA GLY A 33 2.84 -4.74 -5.02
C GLY A 33 3.68 -3.79 -4.17
N ALA A 34 4.43 -4.31 -3.19
CA ALA A 34 5.37 -3.52 -2.40
C ALA A 34 6.47 -2.90 -3.28
N ALA A 35 7.03 -3.69 -4.21
CA ALA A 35 8.00 -3.20 -5.18
C ALA A 35 7.41 -2.10 -6.08
N CYS A 36 6.21 -2.28 -6.62
CA CYS A 36 5.53 -1.25 -7.40
C CYS A 36 5.28 0.05 -6.60
N SER A 37 4.86 -0.08 -5.34
CA SER A 37 4.63 1.06 -4.44
C SER A 37 5.92 1.82 -4.15
N GLN A 38 7.01 1.09 -3.89
CA GLN A 38 8.34 1.67 -3.67
C GLN A 38 8.86 2.39 -4.92
N LEU A 39 8.76 1.76 -6.08
CA LEU A 39 9.18 2.36 -7.35
C LEU A 39 8.43 3.67 -7.63
N THR A 40 7.12 3.68 -7.42
CA THR A 40 6.29 4.89 -7.65
C THR A 40 6.66 6.00 -6.65
N THR A 41 6.91 5.64 -5.39
CA THR A 41 7.39 6.57 -4.37
C THR A 41 8.73 7.18 -4.76
N ASP A 42 9.68 6.36 -5.22
CA ASP A 42 11.02 6.83 -5.57
C ASP A 42 11.00 7.70 -6.83
N ILE A 43 10.20 7.35 -7.84
CA ILE A 43 9.94 8.24 -8.99
C ILE A 43 9.45 9.61 -8.50
N GLY A 44 8.45 9.64 -7.61
CA GLY A 44 7.92 10.89 -7.06
C GLY A 44 9.00 11.74 -6.35
N LYS A 45 9.90 11.11 -5.60
CA LYS A 45 11.02 11.79 -4.92
C LYS A 45 11.95 12.48 -5.91
N TYR A 46 12.36 11.78 -6.95
CA TYR A 46 13.30 12.31 -7.93
C TYR A 46 12.66 13.30 -8.91
N THR A 47 11.34 13.23 -9.13
CA THR A 47 10.63 14.18 -10.01
C THR A 47 10.37 15.52 -9.32
N ILE A 48 9.96 15.53 -8.05
CA ILE A 48 9.50 16.76 -7.39
C ILE A 48 10.63 17.49 -6.66
N GLY A 49 11.57 16.77 -6.04
CA GLY A 49 12.74 17.41 -5.42
C GLY A 49 12.44 18.42 -4.30
N ARG A 50 11.30 18.27 -3.60
CA ARG A 50 10.89 19.19 -2.51
C ARG A 50 11.87 19.14 -1.33
N LEU A 51 12.17 20.30 -0.78
CA LEU A 51 13.05 20.50 0.39
C LEU A 51 12.39 20.05 1.71
N ARG A 52 13.15 19.38 2.59
CA ARG A 52 12.66 18.91 3.90
C ARG A 52 12.62 20.05 4.92
N PRO A 53 11.79 19.98 5.97
CA PRO A 53 11.73 21.01 7.01
C PRO A 53 13.09 21.29 7.67
N HIS A 54 13.93 20.27 7.84
CA HIS A 54 15.28 20.37 8.42
C HIS A 54 16.37 20.75 7.40
N PHE A 55 16.01 21.15 6.18
CA PHE A 55 16.98 21.50 5.14
C PHE A 55 17.90 22.65 5.56
N LEU A 56 17.36 23.71 6.16
CA LEU A 56 18.12 24.91 6.54
C LEU A 56 19.19 24.62 7.60
N ASP A 57 18.86 23.74 8.56
CA ASP A 57 19.80 23.32 9.61
C ASP A 57 20.98 22.51 9.04
N ILE A 58 20.73 21.71 8.00
CA ILE A 58 21.79 20.95 7.33
C ILE A 58 22.60 21.85 6.40
N CYS A 59 21.94 22.59 5.50
CA CYS A 59 22.61 23.38 4.47
C CYS A 59 23.42 24.55 5.03
N LYS A 60 22.89 25.27 6.05
CA LYS A 60 23.48 26.53 6.55
C LYS A 60 23.92 27.44 5.39
N PRO A 61 22.96 28.02 4.65
CA PRO A 61 23.27 28.81 3.47
C PRO A 61 24.13 30.02 3.85
N ASP A 62 25.21 30.24 3.10
CA ASP A 62 26.08 31.41 3.23
C ASP A 62 25.45 32.59 2.49
N VAL A 63 24.49 33.24 3.15
CA VAL A 63 23.77 34.40 2.61
C VAL A 63 23.91 35.59 3.55
N ASP A 64 24.31 36.74 3.00
CA ASP A 64 24.41 37.99 3.75
C ASP A 64 23.01 38.54 4.08
N CYS A 65 22.48 38.14 5.24
CA CYS A 65 21.18 38.58 5.77
C CYS A 65 21.18 40.05 6.25
N ASN A 66 22.36 40.68 6.37
CA ASN A 66 22.50 42.07 6.84
C ASN A 66 22.22 43.11 5.76
N ASN A 67 22.26 42.73 4.49
CA ASN A 67 22.00 43.65 3.38
C ASN A 67 20.48 43.80 3.17
N ASP A 68 19.94 45.02 3.25
CA ASP A 68 18.49 45.26 3.12
C ASP A 68 17.92 44.80 1.76
N MET A 69 18.76 44.79 0.72
CA MET A 69 18.42 44.26 -0.62
C MET A 69 18.23 42.75 -0.65
N ASN A 70 18.87 42.01 0.27
CA ASN A 70 18.80 40.55 0.35
C ASN A 70 17.64 40.05 1.24
N LYS A 71 17.03 40.93 2.07
CA LYS A 71 15.92 40.55 2.95
C LYS A 71 14.62 40.28 2.19
N THR A 72 14.45 40.89 1.02
CA THR A 72 13.24 40.76 0.18
C THR A 72 13.48 39.98 -1.12
N LYS A 73 14.73 39.62 -1.40
CA LYS A 73 15.12 38.90 -2.62
C LYS A 73 15.13 37.40 -2.38
N TYR A 74 14.47 36.66 -3.26
CA TYR A 74 14.57 35.20 -3.29
C TYR A 74 15.93 34.80 -3.88
N ASN A 75 16.81 34.20 -3.07
CA ASN A 75 18.13 33.77 -3.49
C ASN A 75 18.06 32.34 -4.04
N GLU A 76 18.17 32.21 -5.36
CA GLU A 76 18.17 30.91 -6.04
C GLU A 76 19.54 30.23 -6.00
N ASP A 77 20.61 31.02 -6.03
CA ASP A 77 22.00 30.56 -5.93
C ASP A 77 22.55 30.82 -4.53
N PHE A 78 22.75 29.75 -3.78
CA PHE A 78 23.37 29.79 -2.46
C PHE A 78 24.32 28.60 -2.28
N THR A 79 25.45 28.85 -1.63
CA THR A 79 26.39 27.81 -1.21
C THR A 79 26.05 27.36 0.20
N CYS A 80 25.93 26.04 0.38
CA CYS A 80 25.73 25.44 1.69
C CYS A 80 27.09 25.37 2.42
N GLY A 81 27.20 26.00 3.60
CA GLY A 81 28.38 25.93 4.46
C GLY A 81 28.40 24.71 5.40
N GLY A 82 27.36 23.87 5.39
CA GLY A 82 27.24 22.72 6.28
C GLY A 82 28.29 21.62 6.07
N GLU A 83 28.78 21.02 7.16
CA GLU A 83 29.84 19.99 7.17
C GLU A 83 29.45 18.63 6.54
N ARG A 84 28.17 18.43 6.15
CA ARG A 84 27.62 17.13 5.75
C ARG A 84 27.07 17.13 4.32
N PRO A 85 27.93 17.15 3.28
CA PRO A 85 27.50 17.24 1.88
C PRO A 85 26.63 16.06 1.42
N ASN A 86 26.87 14.87 1.97
CA ASN A 86 26.09 13.67 1.65
C ASN A 86 24.62 13.77 2.08
N LYS A 87 24.30 14.61 3.08
CA LYS A 87 22.92 14.80 3.55
C LYS A 87 22.17 15.87 2.74
N PHE A 88 22.85 16.66 1.91
CA PHE A 88 22.19 17.67 1.08
C PHE A 88 21.28 17.06 0.03
N LYS A 89 21.75 16.04 -0.70
CA LYS A 89 20.92 15.35 -1.70
C LYS A 89 19.67 14.75 -1.08
N ASP A 90 19.82 14.10 0.08
CA ASP A 90 18.71 13.50 0.80
C ASP A 90 17.72 14.56 1.32
N SER A 91 18.21 15.70 1.81
CA SER A 91 17.37 16.81 2.29
C SER A 91 16.51 17.48 1.19
N ARG A 92 16.79 17.22 -0.10
CA ARG A 92 15.99 17.65 -1.26
C ARG A 92 14.96 16.61 -1.72
N LEU A 93 14.80 15.48 -1.01
CA LEU A 93 13.91 14.39 -1.41
C LEU A 93 12.78 14.20 -0.37
N SER A 94 11.89 15.19 -0.24
CA SER A 94 10.80 15.17 0.76
C SER A 94 9.52 14.49 0.31
N PHE A 95 9.17 14.65 -0.97
CA PHE A 95 7.86 14.28 -1.47
C PHE A 95 7.97 13.13 -2.48
N PRO A 96 7.16 12.07 -2.39
CA PRO A 96 6.28 11.69 -1.28
C PRO A 96 7.04 10.95 -0.14
N SER A 97 6.43 10.85 1.04
CA SER A 97 7.03 10.12 2.16
C SER A 97 7.03 8.61 1.94
N GLY A 98 8.21 8.02 1.72
CA GLY A 98 8.34 6.58 1.51
C GLY A 98 8.04 5.72 2.72
N HIS A 99 8.34 6.20 3.93
CA HIS A 99 7.93 5.51 5.16
C HIS A 99 6.42 5.45 5.29
N SER A 100 5.73 6.53 4.91
CA SER A 100 4.27 6.57 4.95
C SER A 100 3.68 5.64 3.89
N SER A 101 4.12 5.72 2.63
CA SER A 101 3.55 4.89 1.56
C SER A 101 3.74 3.40 1.81
N LEU A 102 4.93 2.97 2.22
CA LEU A 102 5.20 1.56 2.53
C LEU A 102 4.40 1.07 3.74
N SER A 103 4.33 1.86 4.82
CA SER A 103 3.60 1.46 6.03
C SER A 103 2.11 1.32 5.78
N PHE A 104 1.51 2.28 5.06
CA PHE A 104 0.10 2.19 4.67
C PHE A 104 -0.13 1.05 3.68
N TYR A 105 0.76 0.82 2.71
CA TYR A 105 0.66 -0.33 1.81
C TYR A 105 0.60 -1.65 2.59
N CYS A 106 1.59 -1.88 3.47
CA CYS A 106 1.70 -3.12 4.23
C CYS A 106 0.49 -3.37 5.14
N MET A 107 0.08 -2.36 5.91
CA MET A 107 -0.98 -2.52 6.91
C MET A 107 -2.37 -2.58 6.28
N VAL A 108 -2.62 -1.85 5.20
CA VAL A 108 -3.89 -1.95 4.45
C VAL A 108 -4.00 -3.31 3.76
N TYR A 109 -2.92 -3.77 3.12
CA TYR A 109 -2.90 -5.11 2.53
C TYR A 109 -3.15 -6.18 3.59
N LEU A 110 -2.52 -6.07 4.77
CA LEU A 110 -2.76 -6.98 5.89
C LEU A 110 -4.20 -6.92 6.40
N ALA A 111 -4.80 -5.74 6.51
CA ALA A 111 -6.20 -5.58 6.89
C ALA A 111 -7.16 -6.27 5.90
N LEU A 112 -6.88 -6.15 4.60
CA LEU A 112 -7.61 -6.83 3.52
C LEU A 112 -7.36 -8.35 3.52
N TYR A 113 -6.13 -8.79 3.83
CA TYR A 113 -5.80 -10.20 3.98
C TYR A 113 -6.59 -10.84 5.13
N LEU A 114 -6.61 -10.18 6.30
CA LEU A 114 -7.41 -10.61 7.46
C LEU A 114 -8.91 -10.68 7.12
N GLN A 115 -9.41 -9.70 6.35
CA GLN A 115 -10.80 -9.69 5.86
C GLN A 115 -11.11 -10.92 4.99
N ALA A 116 -10.20 -11.32 4.12
CA ALA A 116 -10.40 -12.43 3.20
C ALA A 116 -10.31 -13.80 3.89
N ARG A 117 -9.41 -13.95 4.87
CA ARG A 117 -9.11 -15.23 5.52
C ARG A 117 -9.99 -15.52 6.73
N VAL A 118 -10.30 -14.52 7.55
CA VAL A 118 -11.10 -14.70 8.78
C VAL A 118 -12.59 -14.51 8.46
N LYS A 119 -13.23 -15.57 7.94
CA LYS A 119 -14.67 -15.54 7.56
C LYS A 119 -15.63 -15.88 8.70
N THR A 120 -15.12 -16.40 9.82
CA THR A 120 -15.93 -16.92 10.91
C THR A 120 -16.52 -15.81 11.78
N SER A 121 -17.85 -15.80 11.95
CA SER A 121 -18.57 -14.80 12.76
C SER A 121 -18.10 -14.75 14.22
N LYS A 122 -17.69 -15.89 14.80
CA LYS A 122 -17.17 -15.99 16.18
C LYS A 122 -15.99 -15.06 16.48
N TYR A 123 -15.17 -14.75 15.47
CA TYR A 123 -13.98 -13.90 15.60
C TYR A 123 -14.19 -12.50 14.99
N GLY A 124 -15.45 -12.09 14.74
CA GLY A 124 -15.77 -10.83 14.08
C GLY A 124 -15.21 -9.60 14.81
N MET A 125 -15.33 -9.55 16.13
CA MET A 125 -14.83 -8.43 16.94
C MET A 125 -13.29 -8.38 16.97
N ALA A 126 -12.64 -9.51 17.19
CA ALA A 126 -11.18 -9.62 17.16
C ALA A 126 -10.61 -9.23 15.79
N ARG A 127 -11.29 -9.60 14.70
CA ARG A 127 -10.94 -9.20 13.34
C ARG A 127 -10.99 -7.69 13.15
N SER A 128 -12.09 -7.04 13.54
CA SER A 128 -12.24 -5.59 13.42
C SER A 128 -11.24 -4.84 14.30
N LEU A 129 -10.96 -5.35 15.51
CA LEU A 129 -9.95 -4.78 16.40
C LEU A 129 -8.54 -4.91 15.79
N ALA A 130 -8.19 -6.08 15.26
CA ALA A 130 -6.91 -6.29 14.60
C ALA A 130 -6.75 -5.36 13.39
N GLN A 131 -7.79 -5.19 12.58
CA GLN A 131 -7.82 -4.24 11.46
C GLN A 131 -7.61 -2.79 11.95
N PHE A 132 -8.28 -2.39 13.02
CA PHE A 132 -8.09 -1.07 13.61
C PHE A 132 -6.65 -0.85 14.10
N VAL A 133 -6.08 -1.83 14.80
CA VAL A 133 -4.71 -1.76 15.33
C VAL A 133 -3.68 -1.66 14.21
N VAL A 134 -3.79 -2.45 13.13
CA VAL A 134 -2.80 -2.37 12.03
C VAL A 134 -2.88 -1.02 11.30
N ILE A 135 -4.07 -0.45 11.12
CA ILE A 135 -4.22 0.88 10.55
C ILE A 135 -3.66 1.95 11.51
N LEU A 136 -3.90 1.83 12.81
CA LEU A 136 -3.35 2.72 13.82
C LEU A 136 -1.81 2.70 13.81
N MET A 137 -1.20 1.54 13.63
CA MET A 137 0.26 1.40 13.48
C MET A 137 0.80 2.11 12.23
N ALA A 138 0.09 2.03 11.10
CA ALA A 138 0.46 2.78 9.89
C ALA A 138 0.37 4.30 10.12
N THR A 139 -0.72 4.76 10.74
CA THR A 139 -0.91 6.17 11.09
C THR A 139 0.17 6.65 12.05
N PHE A 140 0.50 5.88 13.08
CA PHE A 140 1.59 6.20 14.00
C PHE A 140 2.94 6.34 13.29
N CYS A 141 3.25 5.44 12.35
CA CYS A 141 4.46 5.55 11.54
C CYS A 141 4.45 6.85 10.70
N GLY A 142 3.33 7.18 10.05
CA GLY A 142 3.20 8.45 9.31
C GLY A 142 3.37 9.69 10.19
N LEU A 143 2.73 9.71 11.37
CA LEU A 143 2.80 10.82 12.32
C LEU A 143 4.21 10.99 12.90
N SER A 144 4.94 9.89 13.15
CA SER A 144 6.34 9.96 13.60
C SER A 144 7.22 10.75 12.63
N ARG A 145 6.96 10.66 11.32
CA ARG A 145 7.71 11.39 10.28
C ARG A 145 7.45 12.89 10.29
N VAL A 146 6.26 13.31 10.73
CA VAL A 146 5.91 14.72 10.93
C VAL A 146 6.57 15.22 12.21
N SER A 147 6.47 14.46 13.30
CA SER A 147 7.08 14.78 14.60
C SER A 147 8.60 14.88 14.53
N ASP A 148 9.26 14.06 13.70
CA ASP A 148 10.72 14.07 13.49
C ASP A 148 11.20 15.20 12.55
N TYR A 149 10.31 16.12 12.12
CA TYR A 149 10.58 17.18 11.14
C TYR A 149 11.23 16.67 9.84
N LYS A 150 10.95 15.42 9.46
CA LYS A 150 11.48 14.80 8.24
C LYS A 150 10.61 15.09 7.02
N HIS A 151 9.31 15.23 7.23
CA HIS A 151 8.34 15.42 6.15
C HIS A 151 7.30 16.46 6.55
N HIS A 152 6.76 17.18 5.56
CA HIS A 152 5.55 17.95 5.76
C HIS A 152 4.35 17.00 5.90
N TRP A 153 3.31 17.43 6.61
CA TRP A 153 2.06 16.67 6.72
C TRP A 153 1.48 16.31 5.35
N SER A 154 1.65 17.18 4.34
CA SER A 154 1.22 16.94 2.96
C SER A 154 1.97 15.79 2.29
N ASP A 155 3.26 15.62 2.60
CA ASP A 155 4.10 14.58 2.02
C ASP A 155 3.72 13.19 2.59
N VAL A 156 3.30 13.17 3.87
CA VAL A 156 2.73 12.01 4.56
C VAL A 156 1.35 11.67 4.01
N LEU A 157 0.49 12.67 3.78
CA LEU A 157 -0.83 12.47 3.17
C LEU A 157 -0.73 11.88 1.76
N ALA A 158 0.15 12.43 0.92
CA ALA A 158 0.39 11.90 -0.42
C ALA A 158 0.91 10.45 -0.38
N GLY A 159 1.86 10.16 0.52
CA GLY A 159 2.34 8.80 0.75
C GLY A 159 1.22 7.85 1.20
N THR A 160 0.35 8.31 2.09
CA THR A 160 -0.81 7.54 2.59
C THR A 160 -1.77 7.16 1.45
N ILE A 161 -2.15 8.12 0.62
CA ILE A 161 -3.05 7.89 -0.54
C ILE A 161 -2.40 6.90 -1.51
N LEU A 162 -1.12 7.07 -1.81
CA LEU A 162 -0.37 6.16 -2.69
C LEU A 162 -0.34 4.73 -2.12
N GLY A 163 -0.03 4.58 -0.83
CA GLY A 163 -0.01 3.28 -0.14
C GLY A 163 -1.36 2.57 -0.14
N ILE A 164 -2.44 3.28 0.20
CA ILE A 164 -3.81 2.73 0.19
C ILE A 164 -4.22 2.29 -1.23
N THR A 165 -3.97 3.15 -2.23
CA THR A 165 -4.34 2.89 -3.62
C THR A 165 -3.62 1.66 -4.16
N THR A 166 -2.29 1.60 -3.98
CA THR A 166 -1.48 0.47 -4.41
C THR A 166 -1.87 -0.83 -3.70
N ALA A 167 -2.10 -0.80 -2.38
CA ALA A 167 -2.56 -1.98 -1.63
C ALA A 167 -3.91 -2.48 -2.12
N THR A 168 -4.85 -1.58 -2.38
CA THR A 168 -6.19 -1.92 -2.88
C THR A 168 -6.10 -2.56 -4.27
N ILE A 169 -5.29 -1.98 -5.16
CA ILE A 169 -5.09 -2.54 -6.52
C ILE A 169 -4.46 -3.93 -6.42
N THR A 170 -3.40 -4.10 -5.64
CA THR A 170 -2.74 -5.40 -5.49
C THR A 170 -3.68 -6.43 -4.86
N ALA A 171 -4.42 -6.08 -3.81
CA ALA A 171 -5.30 -7.01 -3.12
C ALA A 171 -6.51 -7.43 -3.96
N LEU A 172 -7.11 -6.52 -4.72
CA LEU A 172 -8.36 -6.80 -5.46
C LEU A 172 -8.13 -7.35 -6.86
N TYR A 173 -7.14 -6.81 -7.60
CA TYR A 173 -6.97 -7.12 -9.02
C TYR A 173 -5.78 -8.03 -9.31
N VAL A 174 -4.69 -7.91 -8.55
CA VAL A 174 -3.46 -8.68 -8.80
C VAL A 174 -3.48 -10.00 -8.04
N SER A 175 -3.87 -9.98 -6.77
CA SER A 175 -3.85 -11.15 -5.93
C SER A 175 -5.14 -11.96 -6.02
N GLU A 176 -5.02 -13.29 -5.95
CA GLU A 176 -6.17 -14.20 -5.97
C GLU A 176 -7.00 -14.18 -4.66
N LEU A 177 -6.65 -13.32 -3.70
CA LEU A 177 -7.28 -13.19 -2.37
C LEU A 177 -8.80 -13.08 -2.44
N PHE A 178 -9.30 -12.23 -3.34
CA PHE A 178 -10.73 -12.01 -3.53
C PHE A 178 -11.27 -12.62 -4.83
N ALA A 179 -10.41 -13.08 -5.74
CA ALA A 179 -10.81 -13.69 -7.01
C ALA A 179 -11.72 -14.91 -6.82
N SER A 180 -11.46 -15.74 -5.81
CA SER A 180 -12.31 -16.88 -5.45
C SER A 180 -13.73 -16.46 -5.05
N LYS A 181 -13.86 -15.35 -4.29
CA LYS A 181 -15.16 -14.80 -3.87
C LYS A 181 -15.89 -14.17 -5.04
N TYR A 182 -15.20 -13.42 -5.89
CA TYR A 182 -15.76 -12.82 -7.10
C TYR A 182 -16.27 -13.90 -8.07
N LYS A 183 -15.50 -14.98 -8.29
CA LYS A 183 -15.92 -16.12 -9.12
C LYS A 183 -17.14 -16.85 -8.54
N SER A 184 -17.20 -17.02 -7.22
CA SER A 184 -18.36 -17.59 -6.51
C SER A 184 -19.61 -16.71 -6.58
N LEU A 185 -19.47 -15.39 -6.46
CA LEU A 185 -20.58 -14.44 -6.56
C LEU A 185 -21.10 -14.36 -8.01
N ARG A 186 -20.21 -14.27 -8.99
CA ARG A 186 -20.58 -14.28 -10.41
C ARG A 186 -21.31 -15.57 -10.81
N LYS A 187 -20.86 -16.72 -10.30
CA LYS A 187 -21.55 -18.00 -10.54
C LYS A 187 -22.96 -18.02 -9.95
N ARG A 188 -23.16 -17.47 -8.74
CA ARG A 188 -24.48 -17.36 -8.12
C ARG A 188 -25.42 -16.43 -8.88
N ASN A 189 -24.95 -15.27 -9.32
CA ASN A 189 -25.77 -14.33 -10.10
C ASN A 189 -26.17 -14.96 -11.45
N SER A 190 -25.23 -15.59 -12.17
CA SER A 190 -25.54 -16.27 -13.43
C SER A 190 -26.60 -17.38 -13.26
N SER A 191 -26.52 -18.17 -12.18
CA SER A 191 -27.54 -19.19 -11.91
C SER A 191 -28.89 -18.62 -11.47
N ALA A 192 -28.93 -17.43 -10.87
CA ALA A 192 -30.19 -16.76 -10.55
C ALA A 192 -30.88 -16.22 -11.81
N ASP A 193 -30.10 -15.62 -12.73
CA ASP A 193 -30.59 -15.13 -14.03
C ASP A 193 -31.13 -16.29 -14.90
N ASP A 194 -30.49 -17.45 -14.87
CA ASP A 194 -30.94 -18.66 -15.59
C ASP A 194 -32.30 -19.18 -15.06
N ILE A 195 -32.50 -19.15 -13.73
CA ILE A 195 -33.74 -19.58 -13.07
C ILE A 195 -34.89 -18.61 -13.37
N GLU A 196 -34.62 -17.30 -13.37
CA GLU A 196 -35.63 -16.29 -13.69
C GLU A 196 -36.09 -16.39 -15.15
N THR A 197 -35.16 -16.65 -16.08
CA THR A 197 -35.47 -16.85 -17.49
C THR A 197 -36.35 -18.08 -17.73
N THR A 198 -36.08 -19.19 -17.05
CA THR A 198 -36.88 -20.44 -17.18
C THR A 198 -38.29 -20.26 -16.62
N ASN A 199 -38.46 -19.59 -15.48
CA ASN A 199 -39.78 -19.31 -14.91
C ASN A 199 -40.63 -18.41 -15.83
N ASN A 200 -40.02 -17.41 -16.48
CA ASN A 200 -40.72 -16.53 -17.41
C ASN A 200 -41.18 -17.26 -18.70
N LEU A 201 -40.38 -18.20 -19.22
CA LEU A 201 -40.76 -19.05 -20.35
C LEU A 201 -41.94 -19.97 -20.00
N GLN A 202 -41.91 -20.63 -18.84
CA GLN A 202 -43.02 -21.49 -18.41
C GLN A 202 -44.33 -20.72 -18.17
N THR A 203 -44.25 -19.48 -17.67
CA THR A 203 -45.43 -18.64 -17.43
C THR A 203 -46.07 -18.15 -18.74
N THR A 204 -45.29 -18.08 -19.83
CA THR A 204 -45.78 -17.64 -21.15
C THR A 204 -46.46 -18.78 -21.93
N GLU A 205 -46.04 -20.03 -21.71
CA GLU A 205 -46.65 -21.24 -22.32
C GLU A 205 -47.97 -21.67 -21.66
N LEU A 206 -48.31 -21.09 -20.50
CA LEU A 206 -49.52 -21.39 -19.71
C LEU A 206 -50.68 -20.39 -19.96
N LYS A 207 -50.54 -19.47 -20.91
CA LYS A 207 -51.56 -18.49 -21.34
C LYS A 207 -51.96 -18.73 -22.80
#